data_AF-A0A354YWU2-F1
#
_entry.id   AF-A0A354YWU2-F1
#
_cell.length_a   1.000
_cell.length_b   1.000
_cell.length_c   1.000
_cell.angle_alpha   90.00
_cell.angle_beta   90.00
_cell.angle_gamma   90.00
#
_symmetry.space_group_name_H-M   'P 1'
#
loop_
_entity.id
_entity.type
_entity.pdbx_description
1 polymer ?
#
loop_
_entity_poly.entity_id
_entity_poly.type
_entity_poly.pdbx_seq_one_letter_code
_entity_poly.pdbx_strand_id
1 'polypeptide(L)'
;CRQACVACNCRTCIFDETKPQWVGRETSISDNMMYHLVRASHMAGRCIECGECERVCPVNIPLMLINQKLIKDVDNFFGPYEAGMQYVEGAKPPLSVYQENDPDDFI
;
A
#
# COMPACT_ATOMS: atom_id res chain seq x y z
N CYS A 1 -12.89 0.47 -4.29
CA CYS A 1 -11.48 0.92 -4.13
C CYS A 1 -10.44 -0.16 -4.46
N ARG A 2 -10.41 -1.31 -3.76
CA ARG A 2 -9.41 -2.38 -3.99
C ARG A 2 -9.38 -2.88 -5.44
N GLN A 3 -10.55 -3.28 -5.94
CA GLN A 3 -10.68 -3.86 -7.28
C GLN A 3 -10.41 -2.88 -8.44
N ALA A 4 -10.40 -1.57 -8.15
CA ALA A 4 -10.07 -0.55 -9.15
C ALA A 4 -8.57 -0.18 -9.14
N CYS A 5 -7.81 -0.64 -8.15
CA CYS A 5 -6.42 -0.25 -7.97
C CYS A 5 -5.48 -1.18 -8.73
N VAL A 6 -4.81 -0.67 -9.77
CA VAL A 6 -3.88 -1.45 -10.60
C VAL A 6 -2.67 -2.01 -9.84
N ALA A 7 -2.28 -1.36 -8.74
CA ALA A 7 -1.19 -1.81 -7.88
C ALA A 7 -1.60 -2.94 -6.91
N CYS A 8 -2.90 -3.20 -6.73
CA CYS A 8 -3.39 -4.29 -5.87
C CYS A 8 -3.50 -5.60 -6.68
N ASN A 9 -2.36 -6.17 -7.07
CA ASN A 9 -2.29 -7.32 -8.00
C ASN A 9 -1.55 -8.55 -7.43
N CYS A 10 -1.57 -8.73 -6.10
CA CYS A 10 -0.94 -9.88 -5.45
C CYS A 10 -1.47 -11.21 -6.01
N ARG A 11 -0.58 -12.21 -6.20
CA ARG A 11 -0.98 -13.57 -6.60
C ARG A 11 -1.91 -14.23 -5.58
N THR A 12 -1.62 -14.01 -4.31
CA THR A 12 -2.42 -14.46 -3.17
C THR A 12 -2.75 -13.24 -2.33
N CYS A 13 -4.04 -12.95 -2.13
CA CYS A 13 -4.48 -11.76 -1.41
C CYS A 13 -4.85 -12.11 0.04
N ILE A 14 -4.21 -11.44 0.99
CA ILE A 14 -4.50 -11.54 2.43
C ILE A 14 -5.98 -11.27 2.77
N PHE A 15 -6.65 -10.43 1.98
CA PHE A 15 -8.07 -10.11 2.16
C PHE A 15 -9.01 -11.19 1.62
N ASP A 16 -8.53 -12.07 0.75
CA ASP A 16 -9.31 -13.14 0.16
C ASP A 16 -8.99 -14.51 0.78
N GLU A 17 -7.84 -14.66 1.46
CA GLU A 17 -7.51 -15.86 2.23
C GLU A 17 -8.47 -16.10 3.41
N THR A 18 -8.74 -17.38 3.67
CA THR A 18 -9.59 -17.84 4.78
C THR A 18 -8.84 -18.72 5.78
N LYS A 19 -7.67 -19.25 5.41
CA LYS A 19 -6.89 -20.20 6.21
C LYS A 19 -5.38 -19.95 6.04
N PRO A 20 -4.72 -19.26 6.99
CA PRO A 20 -5.32 -18.57 8.14
C PRO A 20 -6.11 -17.32 7.71
N GLN A 21 -7.07 -16.89 8.53
CA GLN A 21 -7.77 -15.62 8.33
C GLN A 21 -6.96 -14.50 8.99
N TRP A 22 -6.24 -13.72 8.19
CA TRP A 22 -5.39 -12.63 8.68
C TRP A 22 -6.15 -11.36 9.01
N VAL A 23 -7.18 -11.04 8.21
CA VAL A 23 -8.00 -9.83 8.35
C VAL A 23 -9.44 -10.28 8.50
N GLY A 24 -10.11 -9.78 9.52
CA GLY A 24 -11.53 -10.05 9.75
C GLY A 24 -12.40 -9.53 8.61
N ARG A 25 -13.58 -10.16 8.44
CA ARG A 25 -14.53 -9.85 7.36
C ARG A 25 -15.81 -9.22 7.90
N GLU A 26 -15.85 -8.93 9.19
CA GLU A 26 -16.99 -8.25 9.80
C GLU A 26 -16.89 -6.76 9.53
N THR A 27 -18.02 -6.07 9.55
CA THR A 27 -18.05 -4.60 9.44
C THR A 27 -17.80 -3.92 10.79
N SER A 28 -16.92 -4.51 11.62
CA SER A 28 -16.53 -3.96 12.92
C SER A 28 -15.50 -2.84 12.74
N ILE A 29 -15.38 -1.95 13.74
CA ILE A 29 -14.39 -0.86 13.71
C ILE A 29 -12.97 -1.44 13.60
N SER A 30 -12.68 -2.48 14.37
CA SER A 30 -11.38 -3.15 14.39
C SER A 30 -11.02 -3.76 13.03
N ASP A 31 -11.95 -4.48 12.41
CA ASP A 31 -11.72 -5.13 11.11
C ASP A 31 -11.56 -4.12 9.99
N ASN A 32 -12.40 -3.08 9.98
CA ASN A 32 -12.27 -1.97 9.03
C ASN A 32 -10.92 -1.27 9.16
N MET A 33 -10.49 -0.98 10.40
CA MET A 33 -9.20 -0.35 10.66
C MET A 33 -8.05 -1.24 10.18
N MET A 34 -8.08 -2.53 10.50
CA MET A 34 -7.08 -3.49 10.05
C MET A 34 -7.01 -3.56 8.52
N TYR A 35 -8.16 -3.62 7.84
CA TYR A 35 -8.21 -3.60 6.38
C TYR A 35 -7.54 -2.34 5.80
N HIS A 36 -7.84 -1.17 6.35
CA HIS A 36 -7.26 0.09 5.89
C HIS A 36 -5.75 0.19 6.16
N LEU A 37 -5.29 -0.24 7.33
CA LEU A 37 -3.87 -0.29 7.69
C LEU A 37 -3.08 -1.22 6.76
N VAL A 38 -3.52 -2.48 6.62
CA VAL A 38 -2.85 -3.46 5.75
C VAL A 38 -2.82 -2.96 4.31
N ARG A 39 -3.93 -2.39 3.82
CA ARG A 39 -3.98 -1.84 2.46
C ARG A 39 -3.02 -0.66 2.30
N ALA A 40 -2.95 0.26 3.26
CA ALA A 40 -2.02 1.38 3.25
C ALA A 40 -0.56 0.88 3.21
N SER A 41 -0.20 -0.06 4.07
CA SER A 41 1.14 -0.67 4.12
C SER A 41 1.51 -1.35 2.80
N HIS A 42 0.61 -2.11 2.19
CA HIS A 42 0.87 -2.75 0.89
C HIS A 42 1.02 -1.73 -0.26
N MET A 43 0.38 -0.58 -0.16
CA MET A 43 0.39 0.45 -1.20
C MET A 43 1.57 1.43 -1.10
N ALA A 44 2.20 1.53 0.07
CA ALA A 44 3.37 2.37 0.28
C ALA A 44 4.50 1.97 -0.69
N GLY A 45 4.95 2.93 -1.50
CA GLY A 45 5.94 2.70 -2.56
C GLY A 45 5.40 2.02 -3.82
N ARG A 46 4.07 1.85 -3.98
CA ARG A 46 3.46 1.23 -5.17
C ARG A 46 2.40 2.08 -5.86
N CYS A 47 1.86 3.08 -5.16
CA CYS A 47 0.83 3.96 -5.69
C CYS A 47 1.40 4.89 -6.76
N ILE A 48 0.81 4.87 -7.97
CA ILE A 48 1.16 5.75 -9.11
C ILE A 48 0.27 6.99 -9.22
N GLU A 49 -0.45 7.32 -8.15
CA GLU A 49 -1.32 8.51 -8.04
C GLU A 49 -2.46 8.62 -9.07
N CYS A 50 -2.94 7.52 -9.63
CA CYS A 50 -4.02 7.56 -10.64
C CYS A 50 -5.41 7.99 -10.12
N GLY A 51 -5.62 8.10 -8.80
CA GLY A 51 -6.89 8.58 -8.22
C GLY A 51 -8.09 7.64 -8.30
N GLU A 52 -8.03 6.57 -9.10
CA GLU A 52 -9.17 5.68 -9.35
C GLU A 52 -9.76 5.06 -8.08
N CYS A 53 -8.92 4.75 -7.10
CA CYS A 53 -9.40 4.13 -5.87
C CYS A 53 -10.30 5.05 -5.03
N GLU A 54 -10.04 6.37 -5.05
CA GLU A 54 -10.86 7.41 -4.43
C GLU A 54 -12.11 7.67 -5.26
N ARG A 55 -11.96 7.81 -6.58
CA ARG A 55 -13.07 8.05 -7.52
C ARG A 55 -14.18 7.01 -7.39
N VAL A 56 -13.82 5.74 -7.19
CA VAL A 56 -14.80 4.63 -7.06
C VAL A 56 -15.19 4.33 -5.61
N CYS A 57 -14.81 5.15 -4.63
CA CYS A 57 -15.12 4.88 -3.23
C CYS A 57 -16.60 5.11 -2.94
N PRO A 58 -17.38 4.10 -2.51
CA PRO A 58 -18.81 4.25 -2.27
C PRO A 58 -19.14 5.14 -1.06
N VAL A 59 -18.15 5.37 -0.18
CA VAL A 59 -18.30 6.13 1.07
C VAL A 59 -17.41 7.37 1.11
N ASN A 60 -16.89 7.81 -0.05
CA ASN A 60 -16.13 9.07 -0.20
C ASN A 60 -14.94 9.24 0.77
N ILE A 61 -14.23 8.16 1.09
CA ILE A 61 -12.98 8.26 1.86
C ILE A 61 -11.92 8.94 0.98
N PRO A 62 -11.20 9.96 1.49
CA PRO A 62 -10.14 10.65 0.76
C PRO A 62 -8.86 9.78 0.70
N LEU A 63 -8.93 8.69 -0.07
CA LEU A 63 -7.85 7.70 -0.18
C LEU A 63 -6.57 8.28 -0.78
N MET A 64 -6.67 9.28 -1.66
CA MET A 64 -5.51 9.95 -2.24
C MET A 64 -4.76 10.78 -1.22
N LEU A 65 -5.44 11.37 -0.23
CA LEU A 65 -4.76 12.09 0.86
C LEU A 65 -3.83 11.14 1.64
N ILE A 66 -4.30 9.93 1.92
CA ILE A 66 -3.53 8.89 2.60
C ILE A 66 -2.36 8.45 1.71
N ASN A 67 -2.63 8.12 0.44
CA ASN A 67 -1.59 7.65 -0.48
C ASN A 67 -0.50 8.70 -0.73
N GLN A 68 -0.86 9.99 -0.86
CA GLN A 68 0.10 11.08 -1.02
C GLN A 68 0.99 11.24 0.22
N LYS A 69 0.44 11.05 1.42
CA LYS A 69 1.25 11.02 2.64
C LYS A 69 2.24 9.86 2.61
N LEU A 70 1.79 8.66 2.23
CA LEU A 70 2.66 7.50 2.13
C LEU A 70 3.76 7.67 1.08
N ILE A 71 3.46 8.30 -0.06
CA ILE A 71 4.46 8.60 -1.10
C ILE A 71 5.53 9.54 -0.53
N LYS A 72 5.11 10.64 0.11
CA LYS A 72 6.04 11.59 0.76
C LYS A 72 6.89 10.92 1.84
N ASP A 73 6.30 10.02 2.61
CA ASP A 73 7.03 9.29 3.66
C ASP A 73 8.04 8.34 3.06
N VAL A 74 7.67 7.59 2.01
CA VAL A 74 8.60 6.70 1.32
C VAL A 74 9.77 7.48 0.73
N ASP A 75 9.50 8.62 0.08
CA ASP A 75 10.52 9.51 -0.48
C ASP A 75 11.46 10.07 0.61
N ASN A 76 10.90 10.51 1.73
CA ASN A 76 11.65 11.09 2.83
C ASN A 76 12.49 10.06 3.61
N PHE A 77 11.97 8.85 3.83
CA PHE A 77 12.62 7.83 4.65
C PHE A 77 13.58 6.93 3.86
N PHE A 78 13.27 6.62 2.60
CA PHE A 78 14.02 5.66 1.79
C PHE A 78 14.73 6.31 0.58
N GLY A 79 14.73 7.65 0.53
CA GLY A 79 15.34 8.43 -0.54
C GLY A 79 14.43 8.64 -1.76
N PRO A 80 14.90 9.42 -2.75
CA PRO A 80 14.09 9.83 -3.90
C PRO A 80 13.43 8.65 -4.59
N TYR A 81 12.09 8.58 -4.55
CA TYR A 81 11.35 7.44 -5.09
C TYR A 81 10.00 7.84 -5.67
N GLU A 82 9.79 7.46 -6.94
CA GLU A 82 8.53 7.66 -7.64
C GLU A 82 8.07 6.34 -8.28
N ALA A 83 6.92 5.83 -7.82
CA ALA A 83 6.44 4.54 -8.26
C ALA A 83 6.01 4.57 -9.74
N GLY A 84 6.47 3.58 -10.52
CA GLY A 84 6.00 3.38 -11.90
C GLY A 84 6.59 4.34 -12.95
N MET A 85 7.49 5.24 -12.59
CA MET A 85 8.08 6.21 -13.53
C MET A 85 9.19 5.64 -14.42
N GLN A 86 9.95 4.67 -13.91
CA GLN A 86 11.03 4.04 -14.64
C GLN A 86 10.96 2.53 -14.48
N TYR A 87 11.09 1.80 -15.59
CA TYR A 87 11.30 0.36 -15.55
C TYR A 87 12.80 0.08 -15.52
N VAL A 88 13.25 -0.50 -14.40
CA VAL A 88 14.60 -1.04 -14.24
C VAL A 88 14.45 -2.52 -13.91
N GLU A 89 15.10 -3.37 -14.70
CA GLU A 89 15.01 -4.81 -14.50
C GLU A 89 15.51 -5.19 -13.10
N GLY A 90 14.71 -5.95 -12.36
CA GLY A 90 15.02 -6.35 -10.98
C GLY A 90 14.78 -5.29 -9.91
N ALA A 91 14.43 -4.05 -10.26
CA ALA A 91 14.10 -3.03 -9.26
C ALA A 91 12.81 -3.37 -8.52
N LYS A 92 12.82 -3.11 -7.21
CA LYS A 92 11.70 -3.38 -6.30
C LYS A 92 11.38 -2.10 -5.52
N PRO A 93 10.12 -1.91 -5.08
CA PRO A 93 9.77 -0.81 -4.18
C PRO A 93 10.60 -0.82 -2.90
N PRO A 94 10.83 0.34 -2.24
CA PRO A 94 11.69 0.44 -1.06
C PRO A 94 11.31 -0.55 0.06
N LEU A 95 10.02 -0.70 0.36
CA LEU A 95 9.52 -1.61 1.39
C LEU A 95 9.51 -3.10 0.99
N SER A 96 10.11 -3.46 -0.15
CA SER A 96 10.18 -4.84 -0.65
C SER A 96 11.62 -5.36 -0.77
N VAL A 97 12.58 -4.57 -0.28
CA VAL A 97 14.01 -4.89 -0.21
C VAL A 97 14.53 -4.48 1.15
N TYR A 98 15.60 -5.15 1.58
CA TYR A 98 16.36 -4.75 2.76
C TYR A 98 17.60 -3.98 2.28
N GLN A 99 17.90 -2.85 2.92
CA GLN A 99 19.15 -2.11 2.73
C GLN A 99 19.81 -1.80 4.09
N GLU A 100 21.14 -1.90 4.14
CA GLU A 100 21.89 -1.66 5.39
C GLU A 100 21.78 -0.21 5.90
N ASN A 101 21.43 0.73 5.02
CA ASN A 101 21.26 2.15 5.31
C ASN A 101 19.78 2.58 5.40
N ASP A 102 18.86 1.63 5.55
CA ASP A 102 17.45 1.95 5.85
C ASP A 102 17.35 2.69 7.21
N PRO A 103 16.37 3.58 7.39
CA PRO A 103 16.34 4.55 8.50
C PRO A 103 16.08 3.96 9.90
N ASP A 104 15.73 2.68 10.02
CA ASP A 104 15.51 2.03 11.31
C ASP A 104 16.83 1.48 11.86
N ASP A 105 17.22 1.94 13.07
CA ASP A 105 18.39 1.45 13.83
C ASP A 105 18.24 0.00 14.34
N PHE A 106 17.13 -0.68 14.06
CA PHE A 106 16.80 -1.97 14.68
C PHE A 106 17.44 -3.18 13.95
N ILE A 107 18.66 -3.49 14.39
CA ILE A 107 19.00 -4.82 14.93
C ILE A 107 18.95 -4.75 16.45
#